data_AF-A0A3M9MN62-F1
#
_entry.id   AF-A0A3M9MN62-F1
#
_cell.length_a   1.000
_cell.length_b   1.000
_cell.length_c   1.000
_cell.angle_alpha   90.00
_cell.angle_beta   90.00
_cell.angle_gamma   90.00
#
_symmetry.space_group_name_H-M   'P 1'
#
loop_
_entity.id
_entity.type
_entity.pdbx_description
1 polymer ?
#
loop_
_entity_poly.entity_id
_entity_poly.type
_entity_poly.pdbx_seq_one_letter_code
_entity_poly.pdbx_strand_id
1 'polypeptide(L)'
;MCKAVSDTLAHHFEQSIFCKTANQPGASWNKYQFWNPQISWSAKWKNGDPKQGEAFPLSSTVLVFLTDGWHLFNFIQYTCLTLALVVFKLQEPMVSLWVDVALMAILFRVVFQFCYSKVFVKTKPG
;
A
#
# COMPACT_ATOMS: atom_id res chain seq x y z
N MET A 1 -7.81 3.73 -3.27
CA MET A 1 -7.70 2.46 -2.51
C MET A 1 -6.29 2.23 -1.98
N CYS A 2 -5.25 2.13 -2.82
CA CYS A 2 -3.88 1.84 -2.39
C CYS A 2 -3.36 2.80 -1.29
N LYS A 3 -3.59 4.11 -1.44
CA LYS A 3 -3.26 5.09 -0.38
C LYS A 3 -3.90 4.77 0.97
N ALA A 4 -5.15 4.30 0.97
CA ALA A 4 -5.84 3.93 2.21
C ALA A 4 -5.20 2.69 2.85
N VAL A 5 -4.69 1.75 2.05
CA VAL A 5 -3.90 0.61 2.56
C VAL A 5 -2.61 1.12 3.19
N SER A 6 -1.81 1.90 2.47
CA SER A 6 -0.53 2.41 2.97
C SER A 6 -0.70 3.21 4.27
N ASP A 7 -1.70 4.08 4.36
CA ASP A 7 -1.96 4.87 5.58
C ASP A 7 -2.49 4.01 6.72
N THR A 8 -3.32 3.01 6.42
CA THR A 8 -3.80 2.06 7.43
C THR A 8 -2.64 1.25 8.00
N LEU A 9 -1.72 0.77 7.14
CA LEU A 9 -0.52 0.07 7.59
C LEU A 9 0.36 1.01 8.43
N ALA A 10 0.58 2.25 8.00
CA ALA A 10 1.45 3.19 8.72
C ALA A 10 0.92 3.62 10.09
N HIS A 11 -0.39 3.83 10.23
CA HIS A 11 -0.97 4.50 11.40
C HIS A 11 -1.93 3.64 12.23
N HIS A 12 -2.54 2.61 11.64
CA HIS A 12 -3.60 1.82 12.27
C HIS A 12 -3.42 0.32 12.08
N PHE A 13 -2.18 -0.16 11.91
CA PHE A 13 -1.92 -1.56 11.61
C PHE A 13 -2.62 -2.50 12.60
N GLU A 14 -2.44 -2.28 13.91
CA GLU A 14 -3.01 -3.13 14.97
C GLU A 14 -4.54 -3.22 14.93
N GLN A 15 -5.20 -2.14 14.53
CA GLN A 15 -6.67 -2.03 14.47
C GLN A 15 -7.22 -2.42 13.09
N SER A 16 -6.35 -2.78 12.16
CA SER A 16 -6.72 -3.02 10.77
C SER A 16 -7.10 -4.46 10.48
N ILE A 17 -7.74 -4.67 9.33
CA ILE A 17 -7.91 -6.00 8.76
C ILE A 17 -6.56 -6.68 8.47
N PHE A 18 -5.49 -5.93 8.18
CA PHE A 18 -4.19 -6.49 7.83
C PHE A 18 -3.54 -7.19 9.02
N CYS A 19 -3.60 -6.60 10.22
CA CYS A 19 -3.16 -7.27 11.45
C CYS A 19 -4.00 -8.53 11.73
N LYS A 20 -5.32 -8.47 11.53
CA LYS A 20 -6.18 -9.66 11.69
C LYS A 20 -5.78 -10.77 10.73
N THR A 21 -5.62 -10.45 9.44
CA THR A 21 -5.22 -11.39 8.39
C THR A 21 -3.81 -11.94 8.59
N ALA A 22 -2.91 -11.13 9.14
CA ALA A 22 -1.55 -11.50 9.50
C ALA A 22 -1.48 -12.48 10.68
N ASN A 23 -2.44 -12.40 11.62
CA ASN A 23 -2.52 -13.24 12.82
C ASN A 23 -3.55 -14.37 12.74
N GLN A 24 -4.08 -14.69 11.55
CA GLN A 24 -5.02 -15.80 11.41
C GLN A 24 -4.39 -17.14 11.81
N PRO A 25 -5.16 -18.08 12.38
CA PRO A 25 -4.66 -19.43 12.66
C PRO A 25 -4.04 -20.06 11.40
N GLY A 26 -2.80 -20.55 11.52
CA GLY A 26 -2.04 -21.11 10.40
C GLY A 26 -1.34 -20.09 9.50
N ALA A 27 -1.40 -18.78 9.80
CA ALA A 27 -0.60 -17.78 9.11
C ALA A 27 0.89 -17.96 9.40
N SER A 28 1.73 -17.89 8.35
CA SER A 28 3.18 -17.96 8.50
C SER A 28 3.75 -16.65 9.07
N TRP A 29 4.91 -16.75 9.73
CA TRP A 29 5.66 -15.58 10.21
C TRP A 29 5.93 -14.58 9.08
N ASN A 30 6.29 -15.05 7.88
CA ASN A 30 6.52 -14.22 6.71
C ASN A 30 5.29 -13.37 6.34
N LYS A 31 4.08 -13.90 6.53
CA LYS A 31 2.84 -13.14 6.30
C LYS A 31 2.68 -12.02 7.31
N TYR A 32 2.96 -12.28 8.60
CA TYR A 32 2.92 -11.24 9.63
C TYR A 32 3.97 -10.15 9.38
N GLN A 33 5.19 -10.57 9.06
CA GLN A 33 6.30 -9.69 8.70
C GLN A 33 5.98 -8.81 7.49
N PHE A 34 5.34 -9.36 6.45
CA PHE A 34 4.99 -8.61 5.24
C PHE A 34 4.02 -7.45 5.51
N TRP A 35 3.03 -7.66 6.38
CA TRP A 35 2.01 -6.64 6.66
C TRP A 35 2.41 -5.67 7.77
N ASN A 36 3.27 -6.07 8.71
CA ASN A 36 3.65 -5.23 9.84
C ASN A 36 4.83 -4.29 9.48
N PRO A 37 4.60 -2.97 9.34
CA PRO A 37 5.65 -2.04 8.94
C PRO A 37 6.81 -1.96 9.95
N GLN A 38 6.58 -2.27 11.23
CA GLN A 38 7.61 -2.20 12.27
C GLN A 38 8.70 -3.27 12.12
N ILE A 39 8.38 -4.39 11.48
CA ILE A 39 9.31 -5.53 11.35
C ILE A 39 9.61 -5.90 9.90
N SER A 40 8.80 -5.43 8.95
CA SER A 40 8.92 -5.74 7.52
C SER A 40 10.28 -5.39 6.91
N TRP A 41 11.01 -4.43 7.49
CA TRP A 41 12.34 -4.03 7.05
C TRP A 41 13.33 -5.20 7.00
N SER A 42 13.18 -6.20 7.86
CA SER A 42 14.09 -7.36 7.93
C SER A 42 13.98 -8.25 6.68
N ALA A 43 12.84 -8.25 5.96
CA ALA A 43 12.68 -9.03 4.73
C ALA A 43 13.55 -8.50 3.56
N LYS A 44 14.10 -7.29 3.71
CA LYS A 44 15.00 -6.66 2.73
C LYS A 44 16.41 -7.21 2.80
N TRP A 45 16.76 -7.92 3.87
CA TRP A 45 18.13 -8.30 4.18
C TRP A 45 18.27 -9.81 4.36
N LYS A 46 19.44 -10.33 3.99
CA LYS A 46 19.74 -11.75 4.15
C LYS A 46 19.72 -12.11 5.63
N ASN A 47 18.97 -13.15 5.98
CA ASN A 47 18.75 -13.58 7.38
C ASN A 47 18.24 -12.45 8.32
N GLY A 48 17.62 -11.40 7.77
CA GLY A 48 17.18 -10.23 8.55
C GLY A 48 18.29 -9.28 9.01
N ASP A 49 19.52 -9.45 8.52
CA ASP A 49 20.68 -8.67 8.94
C ASP A 49 21.24 -7.82 7.78
N PRO A 50 21.18 -6.48 7.86
CA PRO A 50 21.72 -5.59 6.84
C PRO A 50 23.21 -5.81 6.57
N LYS A 51 23.98 -6.31 7.55
CA LYS A 51 25.41 -6.58 7.39
C LYS A 51 25.69 -7.78 6.49
N GLN A 52 24.71 -8.66 6.29
CA GLN A 52 24.81 -9.83 5.41
C GLN A 52 24.40 -9.53 3.97
N GLY A 53 24.05 -8.28 3.68
CA GLY A 53 23.63 -7.82 2.37
C GLY A 53 22.13 -7.99 2.12
N GLU A 54 21.71 -7.59 0.92
CA GLU A 54 20.33 -7.69 0.47
C GLU A 54 19.84 -9.15 0.40
N ALA A 55 18.57 -9.38 0.68
CA ALA A 55 17.95 -10.71 0.59
C ALA A 55 17.98 -11.24 -0.86
N PHE A 56 17.80 -10.34 -1.82
CA PHE A 56 17.95 -10.55 -3.26
C PHE A 56 18.30 -9.20 -3.91
N PRO A 57 18.86 -9.15 -5.14
CA PRO A 57 19.29 -7.89 -5.74
C PRO A 57 18.19 -6.83 -5.71
N LEU A 58 18.52 -5.64 -5.21
CA LEU A 58 17.64 -4.47 -5.08
C LEU A 58 16.48 -4.63 -4.09
N SER A 59 16.49 -5.63 -3.20
CA SER A 59 15.44 -5.84 -2.18
C SER A 59 15.33 -4.72 -1.15
N SER A 60 16.37 -3.89 -0.99
CA SER A 60 16.33 -2.69 -0.15
C SER A 60 16.01 -1.41 -0.92
N THR A 61 15.96 -1.47 -2.26
CA THR A 61 15.82 -0.31 -3.15
C THR A 61 14.66 -0.47 -4.13
N VAL A 62 14.91 -0.79 -5.41
CA VAL A 62 13.89 -0.78 -6.47
C VAL A 62 12.87 -1.91 -6.30
N LEU A 63 13.31 -3.07 -5.81
CA LEU A 63 12.46 -4.24 -5.59
C LEU A 63 11.94 -4.35 -4.16
N VAL A 64 12.05 -3.27 -3.37
CA VAL A 64 11.55 -3.21 -1.99
C VAL A 64 10.06 -3.51 -1.88
N PHE A 65 9.29 -3.22 -2.93
CA PHE A 65 7.86 -3.51 -3.02
C PHE A 65 7.52 -5.01 -2.97
N LEU A 66 8.50 -5.90 -3.19
CA LEU A 66 8.34 -7.34 -3.01
C LEU A 66 8.53 -7.79 -1.56
N THR A 67 9.09 -6.94 -0.71
CA THR A 67 9.50 -7.29 0.67
C THR A 67 8.46 -6.91 1.71
N ASP A 68 7.64 -5.90 1.45
CA ASP A 68 6.62 -5.43 2.39
C ASP A 68 5.39 -4.82 1.72
N GLY A 69 4.26 -4.90 2.42
CA GLY A 69 2.98 -4.45 1.92
C GLY A 69 2.90 -2.93 1.70
N TRP A 70 3.54 -2.12 2.54
CA TRP A 70 3.46 -0.67 2.40
C TRP A 70 4.12 -0.20 1.10
N HIS A 71 5.31 -0.70 0.79
CA HIS A 71 5.99 -0.39 -0.46
C HIS A 71 5.26 -0.99 -1.67
N LEU A 72 4.66 -2.18 -1.53
CA LEU A 72 3.83 -2.78 -2.58
C LEU A 72 2.69 -1.86 -3.01
N PHE A 73 1.89 -1.39 -2.07
CA PHE A 73 0.72 -0.56 -2.40
C PHE A 73 1.10 0.83 -2.88
N ASN A 74 2.22 1.38 -2.41
CA ASN A 74 2.78 2.62 -2.98
C ASN A 74 3.27 2.43 -4.41
N PHE A 75 4.00 1.34 -4.69
CA PHE A 75 4.45 1.00 -6.03
C PHE A 75 3.28 0.83 -7.00
N ILE A 76 2.24 0.08 -6.62
CA ILE A 76 1.02 -0.08 -7.42
C ILE A 76 0.36 1.28 -7.67
N GLN A 77 0.21 2.11 -6.62
CA GLN A 77 -0.39 3.43 -6.77
C GLN A 77 0.36 4.30 -7.77
N TYR A 78 1.68 4.44 -7.61
CA TYR A 78 2.48 5.30 -8.49
C TYR A 78 2.53 4.75 -9.91
N THR A 79 2.55 3.43 -10.08
CA THR A 79 2.48 2.79 -11.41
C THR A 79 1.15 3.10 -12.08
N CYS A 80 0.02 2.89 -11.40
CA CYS A 80 -1.30 3.21 -11.93
C CYS A 80 -1.47 4.70 -12.25
N LEU A 81 -0.98 5.60 -11.38
CA LEU A 81 -1.04 7.04 -11.64
C LEU A 81 -0.18 7.44 -12.83
N THR A 82 1.02 6.87 -12.97
CA THR A 82 1.90 7.14 -14.11
C THR A 82 1.27 6.66 -15.42
N LEU A 83 0.71 5.44 -15.42
CA LEU A 83 -0.02 4.91 -16.57
C LEU A 83 -1.24 5.78 -16.91
N ALA A 84 -2.02 6.20 -15.91
CA ALA A 84 -3.17 7.07 -16.11
C ALA A 84 -2.75 8.42 -16.71
N LEU A 85 -1.63 9.01 -16.28
CA LEU A 85 -1.11 10.25 -16.87
C LEU A 85 -0.69 10.08 -18.33
N VAL A 86 -0.03 8.97 -18.66
CA VAL A 86 0.36 8.67 -20.05
C VAL A 86 -0.87 8.48 -20.93
N VAL A 87 -1.87 7.73 -20.47
CA VAL A 87 -3.13 7.50 -21.20
C VAL A 87 -3.94 8.78 -21.32
N PHE A 88 -4.03 9.58 -20.26
CA PHE A 88 -4.76 10.85 -20.27
C PHE A 88 -4.18 11.84 -21.28
N LYS A 89 -2.86 11.86 -21.47
CA LYS A 89 -2.22 12.67 -22.53
C LYS A 89 -2.60 12.26 -23.95
N LEU A 90 -3.06 11.02 -24.15
CA LEU A 90 -3.45 10.48 -25.45
C LEU A 90 -4.94 10.67 -25.74
N GLN A 91 -5.71 11.16 -24.77
CA GLN A 91 -7.16 11.23 -24.84
C GLN A 91 -7.65 12.69 -24.73
N GLU A 92 -8.65 13.04 -25.53
CA GLU A 92 -9.35 14.30 -25.34
C GLU A 92 -10.14 14.32 -24.02
N PRO A 93 -10.26 15.48 -23.35
CA PRO A 93 -11.09 15.62 -22.16
C PRO A 93 -12.52 15.11 -22.42
N MET A 94 -13.10 14.40 -21.45
CA MET A 94 -14.46 13.87 -21.57
C MET A 94 -15.50 15.00 -21.53
N VAL A 95 -15.28 16.00 -20.67
CA VAL A 95 -16.15 17.18 -20.55
C VAL A 95 -15.33 18.46 -20.68
N SER A 96 -14.35 18.63 -19.80
CA SER A 96 -13.31 19.65 -19.88
C SER A 96 -12.19 19.25 -18.94
N LEU A 97 -10.97 19.69 -19.23
CA LEU A 97 -9.79 19.35 -18.42
C LEU A 97 -10.02 19.58 -16.92
N TRP A 98 -10.58 20.74 -16.56
CA TRP A 98 -10.79 21.11 -15.16
C TRP A 98 -11.91 20.31 -14.48
N VAL A 99 -12.98 19.99 -15.21
CA VAL A 99 -14.08 19.16 -14.69
C VAL A 99 -13.59 17.73 -14.48
N ASP A 100 -12.86 17.16 -15.42
CA ASP A 100 -12.34 15.80 -15.35
C ASP A 100 -11.35 15.66 -14.17
N VAL A 101 -10.46 16.63 -13.98
CA VAL A 101 -9.54 16.69 -12.83
C VAL A 101 -10.31 16.78 -11.52
N ALA A 102 -11.34 17.63 -11.43
CA ALA A 102 -12.16 17.76 -10.24
C ALA A 102 -12.91 16.46 -9.91
N LEU A 103 -13.51 15.81 -10.91
CA LEU A 103 -14.20 14.52 -10.76
C LEU A 103 -13.25 13.43 -10.27
N MET A 104 -12.05 13.32 -10.86
CA MET A 104 -11.05 12.34 -10.43
C MET A 104 -10.56 12.61 -9.00
N ALA A 105 -10.37 13.88 -8.62
CA ALA A 105 -9.98 14.25 -7.26
C ALA A 105 -11.06 13.92 -6.22
N ILE A 106 -12.34 14.19 -6.54
CA ILE A 106 -13.47 13.84 -5.68
C ILE A 106 -13.57 12.32 -5.53
N LEU A 107 -13.54 11.59 -6.65
CA LEU A 107 -13.60 10.12 -6.65
C LEU A 107 -12.47 9.52 -5.80
N PHE A 108 -11.24 10.01 -5.97
CA PHE A 108 -10.09 9.56 -5.18
C PHE A 108 -10.34 9.76 -3.67
N ARG A 109 -10.81 10.93 -3.26
CA ARG A 109 -11.11 11.25 -1.84
C ARG A 109 -12.23 10.39 -1.27
N VAL A 110 -13.32 10.22 -2.02
CA VAL A 110 -14.46 9.39 -1.60
C VAL A 110 -14.01 7.94 -1.41
N VAL A 111 -13.33 7.36 -2.40
CA VAL A 111 -12.83 5.98 -2.32
C VAL A 111 -11.81 5.84 -1.19
N PHE A 112 -10.89 6.80 -1.04
CA PHE A 112 -9.92 6.80 0.06
C PHE A 112 -10.63 6.80 1.42
N GLN A 113 -11.52 7.74 1.65
CA GLN A 113 -12.22 7.89 2.93
C GLN A 113 -13.06 6.66 3.25
N PHE A 114 -13.77 6.12 2.26
CA PHE A 114 -14.56 4.91 2.41
C PHE A 114 -13.68 3.71 2.80
N CYS A 115 -12.63 3.43 2.03
CA CYS A 115 -11.72 2.33 2.31
C CYS A 115 -11.05 2.48 3.68
N TYR A 116 -10.52 3.66 3.98
CA TYR A 116 -9.78 3.94 5.22
C TYR A 116 -10.67 3.80 6.45
N SER A 117 -11.82 4.48 6.46
CA SER A 117 -12.67 4.57 7.65
C SER A 117 -13.63 3.40 7.85
N LYS A 118 -14.07 2.72 6.77
CA LYS A 118 -15.12 1.68 6.85
C LYS A 118 -14.62 0.29 6.53
N VAL A 119 -13.62 0.15 5.65
CA VAL A 119 -13.18 -1.18 5.18
C VAL A 119 -11.97 -1.67 5.95
N PHE A 120 -10.93 -0.83 6.07
CA PHE A 120 -9.62 -1.29 6.56
C PHE A 120 -9.42 -1.11 8.05
N VAL A 121 -9.84 0.02 8.63
CA VAL A 121 -9.79 0.24 10.08
C VAL A 121 -11.05 -0.34 10.73
N LYS A 122 -10.89 -1.30 11.64
CA LYS A 122 -11.97 -1.80 12.48
C LYS A 122 -11.84 -1.15 13.85
N THR A 123 -12.60 -0.08 14.09
CA THR A 123 -12.74 0.51 15.43
C THR A 123 -13.15 -0.58 16.42
N LYS A 124 -12.51 -0.63 17.60
CA LYS A 124 -13.04 -1.43 18.71
C LYS A 124 -14.48 -0.93 18.97
N PRO A 125 -15.49 -1.81 19.12
CA PRO A 125 -16.72 -1.37 19.74
C PRO A 125 -16.35 -0.88 21.14
N GLY A 126 -16.70 0.39 21.43
CA GLY A 126 -16.62 0.95 22.77
C GLY A 126 -17.62 0.29 23.70
#